data_AF-A0A8J4X4Q3-F1
#
_entry.id   AF-A0A8J4X4Q3-F1
#
_cell.length_a   1.000
_cell.length_b   1.000
_cell.length_c   1.000
_cell.angle_alpha   90.00
_cell.angle_beta   90.00
_cell.angle_gamma   90.00
#
_symmetry.space_group_name_H-M   'P 1'
#
loop_
_entity.id
_entity.type
_entity.pdbx_description
1 polymer ?
#
loop_
_entity_poly.entity_id
_entity_poly.type
_entity_poly.pdbx_seq_one_letter_code
_entity_poly.pdbx_strand_id
1 'polypeptide(L)'
;SPVMAGGLFAVNRQWFWELGGYDTGLEIWGGEQYEISFKVWMCGGSMYDVPCSRVGHIYRKYVPYKVPSGTSLARNLKRVAETWMDEYTEYIYQRRPEYRHLSTGDLTAQKELRKHLKCKDFKWYMNTVAWDLPKYYPPVEPLPAAWGEIRSAASGLCIDTKHGSTGTELRLDSCLKEGAERTWAHEQIFTFGWREDIRPGDPLHTRKLCFDSISQSSPVTLYDCHGMKGNQHWSYRR
;
A
#
# COMPACT_ATOMS: atom_id res chain seq x y z
N SER A 1 -7.56 -2.06 -17.09
CA SER A 1 -6.96 -1.73 -15.79
C SER A 1 -7.89 -2.17 -14.68
N PRO A 2 -7.40 -2.82 -13.60
CA PRO A 2 -8.25 -3.21 -12.47
C PRO A 2 -8.83 -2.02 -11.70
N VAL A 3 -8.04 -0.93 -11.55
CA VAL A 3 -8.40 0.27 -10.80
C VAL A 3 -7.94 1.51 -11.56
N MET A 4 -8.81 2.51 -11.67
CA MET A 4 -8.44 3.82 -12.23
C MET A 4 -7.82 4.75 -11.19
N ALA A 5 -7.04 5.73 -11.64
CA ALA A 5 -6.43 6.72 -10.75
C ALA A 5 -7.44 7.61 -10.01
N GLY A 6 -8.58 7.92 -10.64
CA GLY A 6 -9.68 8.71 -10.05
C GLY A 6 -10.08 9.92 -10.88
N GLY A 7 -9.23 10.95 -10.94
CA GLY A 7 -9.63 12.27 -11.45
C GLY A 7 -9.86 12.40 -12.96
N LEU A 8 -9.52 11.39 -13.77
CA LEU A 8 -9.56 11.47 -15.24
C LEU A 8 -10.15 10.17 -15.81
N PHE A 9 -11.36 10.26 -16.35
CA PHE A 9 -12.02 9.17 -17.07
C PHE A 9 -13.18 9.70 -17.92
N ALA A 10 -13.67 8.87 -18.84
CA ALA A 10 -14.91 9.10 -19.57
C ALA A 10 -15.83 7.90 -19.39
N VAL A 11 -17.12 8.17 -19.22
CA VAL A 11 -18.15 7.15 -19.03
C VAL A 11 -19.44 7.60 -19.71
N ASN A 12 -20.21 6.66 -20.26
CA ASN A 12 -21.54 6.96 -20.73
C ASN A 12 -22.41 7.47 -19.57
N ARG A 13 -23.07 8.62 -19.74
CA ARG A 13 -23.87 9.27 -18.69
C ARG A 13 -24.97 8.35 -18.13
N GLN A 14 -25.66 7.63 -19.01
CA GLN A 14 -26.74 6.73 -18.61
C GLN A 14 -26.18 5.56 -17.79
N TRP A 15 -25.11 4.92 -18.28
CA TRP A 15 -24.42 3.86 -17.54
C TRP A 15 -23.89 4.31 -16.17
N PHE A 16 -23.36 5.54 -16.07
CA PHE A 16 -22.90 6.08 -14.79
C PHE A 16 -24.02 6.14 -13.74
N TRP A 17 -25.22 6.53 -14.14
CA TRP A 17 -26.38 6.58 -13.24
C TRP A 17 -27.01 5.21 -13.01
N GLU A 18 -26.92 4.28 -13.96
CA GLU A 18 -27.30 2.87 -13.75
C GLU A 18 -26.42 2.22 -12.67
N LEU A 19 -25.13 2.59 -12.60
CA LEU A 19 -24.23 2.19 -11.51
C LEU A 19 -24.49 2.93 -10.18
N GLY A 20 -25.49 3.82 -10.13
CA GLY A 20 -25.81 4.65 -8.97
C GLY A 20 -24.81 5.77 -8.68
N GLY A 21 -23.97 6.15 -9.65
CA GLY A 21 -22.92 7.15 -9.48
C GLY A 21 -21.92 6.77 -8.37
N TYR A 22 -21.45 7.77 -7.61
CA TYR A 22 -20.63 7.58 -6.42
C TYR A 22 -21.48 7.43 -5.16
N ASP A 23 -20.98 6.72 -4.17
CA ASP A 23 -21.56 6.68 -2.83
C ASP A 23 -21.57 8.08 -2.22
N THR A 24 -22.76 8.62 -2.03
CA THR A 24 -22.99 9.96 -1.48
C THR A 24 -22.52 10.12 -0.03
N GLY A 25 -22.20 9.02 0.67
CA GLY A 25 -21.60 9.04 2.00
C GLY A 25 -20.07 9.18 2.00
N LEU A 26 -19.43 9.13 0.83
CA LEU A 26 -18.00 9.43 0.68
C LEU A 26 -17.76 10.93 0.88
N GLU A 27 -16.79 11.23 1.75
CA GLU A 27 -16.36 12.59 2.03
C GLU A 27 -15.26 13.06 1.07
N ILE A 28 -14.99 14.35 1.10
CA ILE A 28 -13.97 15.16 0.38
C ILE A 28 -12.99 14.43 -0.54
N TRP A 29 -12.25 13.43 -0.06
CA TRP A 29 -11.23 12.78 -0.88
C TRP A 29 -10.99 11.32 -0.51
N GLY A 30 -10.90 10.48 -1.55
CA GLY A 30 -10.39 9.12 -1.52
C GLY A 30 -11.47 8.08 -1.26
N GLY A 31 -11.42 6.98 -2.00
CA GLY A 31 -12.39 5.87 -1.94
C GLY A 31 -13.19 5.75 -3.24
N GLU A 32 -13.56 6.89 -3.84
CA GLU A 32 -14.41 6.96 -5.03
C GLU A 32 -13.83 6.22 -6.23
N GLN A 33 -12.50 6.23 -6.39
CA GLN A 33 -11.80 5.53 -7.47
C GLN A 33 -11.86 4.01 -7.30
N TYR A 34 -11.84 3.51 -6.06
CA TYR A 34 -11.99 2.09 -5.79
C TYR A 34 -13.43 1.66 -5.98
N GLU A 35 -14.38 2.43 -5.43
CA GLU A 35 -15.81 2.17 -5.53
C GLU A 35 -16.26 2.02 -6.99
N ILE A 36 -15.96 3.02 -7.83
CA ILE A 36 -16.38 2.98 -9.24
C ILE A 36 -15.66 1.88 -10.02
N SER A 37 -14.40 1.58 -9.68
CA SER A 37 -13.67 0.48 -10.32
C SER A 37 -14.28 -0.87 -10.02
N PHE A 38 -14.66 -1.11 -8.77
CA PHE A 38 -15.34 -2.33 -8.35
C PHE A 38 -16.73 -2.43 -8.96
N LYS A 39 -17.53 -1.35 -8.94
CA LYS A 39 -18.83 -1.26 -9.61
C LYS A 39 -18.74 -1.65 -11.08
N VAL A 40 -17.86 -0.99 -11.85
CA VAL A 40 -17.73 -1.24 -13.29
C VAL A 40 -17.40 -2.70 -13.55
N TRP A 41 -16.38 -3.27 -12.90
CA TRP A 41 -15.97 -4.64 -13.17
C TRP A 41 -16.94 -5.69 -12.66
N MET A 42 -17.42 -5.55 -11.43
CA MET A 42 -18.26 -6.55 -10.78
C MET A 42 -19.69 -6.55 -11.33
N CYS A 43 -20.18 -5.42 -11.86
CA CYS A 43 -21.56 -5.25 -12.31
C CYS A 43 -21.72 -5.24 -13.83
N GLY A 44 -20.77 -5.85 -14.57
CA GLY A 44 -20.93 -6.17 -16.00
C GLY A 44 -20.34 -5.16 -16.99
N GLY A 45 -19.61 -4.15 -16.51
CA GLY A 45 -18.84 -3.22 -17.33
C GLY A 45 -17.39 -3.67 -17.53
N SER A 46 -16.58 -2.75 -18.08
CA SER A 46 -15.13 -2.93 -18.26
C SER A 46 -14.41 -1.59 -18.22
N MET A 47 -13.10 -1.63 -17.93
CA MET A 47 -12.28 -0.44 -17.76
C MET A 47 -10.95 -0.54 -18.50
N TYR A 48 -10.63 0.49 -19.28
CA TYR A 48 -9.46 0.54 -20.15
C TYR A 48 -8.69 1.84 -19.96
N ASP A 49 -7.37 1.71 -19.91
CA ASP A 49 -6.48 2.84 -20.19
C ASP A 49 -6.30 2.92 -21.71
N VAL A 50 -6.44 4.11 -22.29
CA VAL A 50 -6.33 4.33 -23.74
C VAL A 50 -5.01 5.03 -24.03
N PRO A 51 -3.94 4.33 -24.47
CA PRO A 51 -2.61 4.92 -24.60
C PRO A 51 -2.51 6.10 -25.57
N CYS A 52 -3.44 6.17 -26.54
CA CYS A 52 -3.55 7.25 -27.51
C CYS A 52 -4.20 8.52 -26.95
N SER A 53 -4.85 8.46 -25.79
CA SER A 53 -5.44 9.61 -25.10
C SER A 53 -4.57 9.96 -23.89
N ARG A 54 -3.98 11.16 -23.89
CA ARG A 54 -3.01 11.58 -22.87
C ARG A 54 -3.38 12.93 -22.31
N VAL A 55 -3.45 13.02 -20.99
CA VAL A 55 -3.76 14.26 -20.26
C VAL A 55 -2.68 14.46 -19.21
N GLY A 56 -2.07 15.65 -19.18
CA GLY A 56 -1.14 16.03 -18.13
C GLY A 56 -1.88 16.37 -16.84
N HIS A 57 -1.39 15.86 -15.71
CA HIS A 57 -1.95 16.14 -14.39
C HIS A 57 -0.85 16.63 -13.44
N ILE A 58 -1.10 17.73 -12.73
CA ILE A 58 -0.16 18.30 -11.76
C ILE A 58 -0.36 17.59 -10.42
N TYR A 59 0.58 16.72 -10.06
CA TYR A 59 0.63 16.14 -8.72
C TYR A 59 1.09 17.19 -7.71
N ARG A 60 0.26 17.43 -6.71
CA ARG A 60 0.54 18.43 -5.68
C ARG A 60 1.67 17.94 -4.77
N LYS A 61 2.57 18.86 -4.39
CA LYS A 61 3.61 18.58 -3.37
C LYS A 61 3.01 18.37 -1.97
N TYR A 62 1.91 19.06 -1.67
CA TYR A 62 1.13 18.95 -0.44
C TYR A 62 -0.32 19.37 -0.70
N VAL A 63 -1.24 19.00 0.19
CA VAL A 63 -2.65 19.38 0.12
C VAL A 63 -2.83 20.81 0.66
N PRO A 64 -3.22 21.82 -0.15
CA PRO A 64 -3.22 23.21 0.29
C PRO A 64 -4.53 23.67 0.95
N TYR A 65 -5.58 22.85 0.91
CA TYR A 65 -6.89 23.17 1.49
C TYR A 65 -7.05 22.52 2.86
N LYS A 66 -7.88 23.14 3.71
CA LYS A 66 -8.25 22.58 5.00
C LYS A 66 -9.33 21.52 4.81
N VAL A 67 -9.13 20.38 5.45
CA VAL A 67 -10.15 19.34 5.57
C VAL A 67 -10.93 19.63 6.86
N PRO A 68 -12.27 19.73 6.83
CA PRO A 68 -13.10 19.89 8.02
C PRO A 68 -12.80 18.81 9.07
N SER A 69 -12.91 19.20 10.34
CA SER A 69 -12.75 18.26 11.45
C SER A 69 -13.78 17.14 11.35
N GLY A 70 -13.35 15.90 11.61
CA GLY A 70 -14.20 14.72 11.53
C GLY A 70 -14.25 14.04 10.16
N THR A 71 -13.70 14.66 9.10
CA THR A 71 -13.54 13.99 7.81
C THR A 71 -12.44 12.94 7.87
N SER A 72 -12.69 11.75 7.35
CA SER A 72 -11.75 10.63 7.46
C SER A 72 -11.69 9.78 6.20
N LEU A 73 -10.50 9.74 5.58
CA LEU A 73 -10.20 8.77 4.51
C LEU A 73 -10.48 7.33 4.96
N ALA A 74 -10.21 7.02 6.24
CA ALA A 74 -10.48 5.70 6.79
C ALA A 74 -11.98 5.36 6.72
N ARG A 75 -12.86 6.34 6.95
CA ARG A 75 -14.31 6.13 6.85
C ARG A 75 -14.70 5.81 5.42
N ASN A 76 -14.22 6.59 4.45
CA ASN A 76 -14.48 6.36 3.04
C ASN A 76 -14.02 4.97 2.60
N LEU A 77 -12.76 4.60 2.90
CA LEU A 77 -12.22 3.29 2.55
C LEU A 77 -13.01 2.16 3.22
N LYS A 78 -13.43 2.35 4.48
CA LYS A 78 -14.27 1.36 5.18
C LYS A 78 -15.64 1.20 4.52
N ARG A 79 -16.30 2.29 4.10
CA ARG A 79 -17.58 2.24 3.37
C ARG A 79 -17.46 1.43 2.07
N VAL A 80 -16.40 1.67 1.31
CA VAL A 80 -16.12 0.90 0.08
C VAL A 80 -15.85 -0.57 0.41
N ALA A 81 -15.00 -0.86 1.39
CA ALA A 81 -14.64 -2.22 1.77
C ALA A 81 -15.86 -3.03 2.20
N GLU A 82 -16.64 -2.51 3.16
CA GLU A 82 -17.84 -3.16 3.70
C GLU A 82 -18.97 -3.35 2.68
N THR A 83 -18.95 -2.60 1.58
CA THR A 83 -19.95 -2.69 0.51
C THR A 83 -19.50 -3.63 -0.61
N TRP A 84 -18.22 -3.58 -0.99
CA TRP A 84 -17.74 -4.18 -2.24
C TRP A 84 -16.68 -5.27 -2.08
N MET A 85 -15.93 -5.31 -0.96
CA MET A 85 -14.74 -6.16 -0.84
C MET A 85 -14.98 -7.52 -0.16
N ASP A 86 -16.20 -7.78 0.30
CA ASP A 86 -16.57 -9.06 0.93
C ASP A 86 -15.57 -9.49 2.02
N GLU A 87 -15.14 -10.74 2.03
CA GLU A 87 -14.16 -11.28 2.99
C GLU A 87 -12.78 -10.59 2.91
N TYR A 88 -12.44 -9.93 1.80
CA TYR A 88 -11.15 -9.26 1.64
C TYR A 88 -11.04 -7.99 2.47
N THR A 89 -12.17 -7.48 2.98
CA THR A 89 -12.23 -6.39 3.96
C THR A 89 -11.36 -6.70 5.19
N GLU A 90 -11.31 -7.98 5.60
CA GLU A 90 -10.55 -8.43 6.77
C GLU A 90 -9.04 -8.18 6.62
N TYR A 91 -8.50 -8.29 5.41
CA TYR A 91 -7.07 -8.03 5.16
C TYR A 91 -6.68 -6.56 5.33
N ILE A 92 -7.64 -5.64 5.19
CA ILE A 92 -7.45 -4.23 5.54
C ILE A 92 -7.40 -4.08 7.06
N TYR A 93 -8.33 -4.71 7.77
CA TYR A 93 -8.44 -4.59 9.23
C TYR A 93 -7.27 -5.24 9.99
N GLN A 94 -6.65 -6.27 9.43
CA GLN A 94 -5.41 -6.84 9.99
C GLN A 94 -4.26 -5.83 9.98
N ARG A 95 -4.22 -4.91 9.00
CA ARG A 95 -3.19 -3.87 8.88
C ARG A 95 -3.57 -2.55 9.54
N ARG A 96 -4.87 -2.33 9.71
CA ARG A 96 -5.47 -1.13 10.33
C ARG A 96 -6.55 -1.55 11.33
N PRO A 97 -6.18 -2.09 12.50
CA PRO A 97 -7.14 -2.59 13.49
C PRO A 97 -8.17 -1.54 13.92
N GLU A 98 -7.79 -0.26 13.91
CA GLU A 98 -8.66 0.87 14.23
C GLU A 98 -9.87 0.98 13.31
N TYR A 99 -9.83 0.39 12.11
CA TYR A 99 -10.96 0.39 11.18
C TYR A 99 -12.10 -0.49 11.69
N ARG A 100 -11.86 -1.51 12.52
CA ARG A 100 -12.94 -2.39 13.03
C ARG A 100 -14.02 -1.64 13.77
N HIS A 101 -13.60 -0.71 14.65
CA HIS A 101 -14.50 0.05 15.50
C HIS A 101 -14.93 1.39 14.90
N LEU A 102 -14.41 1.75 13.73
CA LEU A 102 -14.79 2.98 13.02
C LEU A 102 -16.21 2.86 12.46
N SER A 103 -17.09 3.84 12.73
CA SER A 103 -18.43 3.86 12.13
C SER A 103 -18.35 4.15 10.64
N THR A 104 -19.05 3.36 9.83
CA THR A 104 -19.23 3.62 8.38
C THR A 104 -20.34 4.61 8.09
N GLY A 105 -21.20 4.92 9.06
CA GLY A 105 -22.55 5.42 8.79
C GLY A 105 -23.41 4.36 8.12
N ASP A 106 -24.54 4.77 7.54
CA ASP A 106 -25.48 3.87 6.87
C ASP A 106 -24.95 3.41 5.49
N LEU A 107 -24.99 2.10 5.26
CA LEU A 107 -24.59 1.43 4.01
C LEU A 107 -25.76 0.73 3.31
N THR A 108 -26.98 0.85 3.84
CA THR A 108 -28.16 0.11 3.37
C THR A 108 -28.39 0.32 1.88
N ALA A 109 -28.48 1.58 1.44
CA ALA A 109 -28.70 1.93 0.03
C ALA A 109 -27.60 1.38 -0.90
N GLN A 110 -26.33 1.41 -0.46
CA GLN A 110 -25.21 0.90 -1.26
C GLN A 110 -25.24 -0.62 -1.39
N LYS A 111 -25.56 -1.33 -0.29
CA LYS A 111 -25.70 -2.79 -0.29
C LYS A 111 -26.91 -3.24 -1.11
N GLU A 112 -28.01 -2.50 -1.08
CA GLU A 112 -29.20 -2.75 -1.91
C GLU A 112 -28.90 -2.53 -3.39
N LEU A 113 -28.20 -1.45 -3.74
CA LEU A 113 -27.75 -1.17 -5.10
C LEU A 113 -26.92 -2.33 -5.67
N ARG A 114 -25.92 -2.81 -4.91
CA ARG A 114 -25.09 -3.95 -5.32
C ARG A 114 -25.92 -5.22 -5.59
N LYS A 115 -26.91 -5.49 -4.73
CA LYS A 115 -27.84 -6.62 -4.92
C LYS A 115 -28.70 -6.44 -6.16
N HIS A 116 -29.26 -5.24 -6.37
CA HIS A 116 -30.12 -4.93 -7.49
C HIS A 116 -29.40 -5.08 -8.84
N LEU A 117 -28.14 -4.63 -8.90
CA LEU A 117 -27.28 -4.76 -10.09
C LEU A 117 -26.77 -6.18 -10.34
N LYS A 118 -27.05 -7.12 -9.43
CA LYS A 118 -26.63 -8.54 -9.52
C LYS A 118 -25.12 -8.68 -9.79
N CYS A 119 -24.33 -7.86 -9.10
CA CYS A 119 -22.89 -7.84 -9.28
C CYS A 119 -22.25 -9.16 -8.81
N LYS A 120 -21.10 -9.50 -9.40
CA LYS A 120 -20.25 -10.61 -8.98
C LYS A 120 -19.64 -10.34 -7.59
N ASP A 121 -19.10 -11.38 -6.96
CA ASP A 121 -18.38 -11.25 -5.70
C ASP A 121 -16.97 -10.67 -5.89
N PHE A 122 -16.36 -10.20 -4.81
CA PHE A 122 -15.03 -9.60 -4.86
C PHE A 122 -13.94 -10.64 -5.13
N LYS A 123 -14.18 -11.90 -4.74
CA LYS A 123 -13.31 -13.03 -5.07
C LYS A 123 -13.17 -13.21 -6.58
N TRP A 124 -14.26 -13.10 -7.34
CA TRP A 124 -14.22 -13.10 -8.80
C TRP A 124 -13.39 -11.94 -9.34
N TYR A 125 -13.56 -10.74 -8.78
CA TYR A 125 -12.77 -9.57 -9.17
C TYR A 125 -11.26 -9.81 -8.95
N MET A 126 -10.88 -10.30 -7.77
CA MET A 126 -9.48 -10.59 -7.45
C MET A 126 -8.89 -11.71 -8.31
N ASN A 127 -9.68 -12.73 -8.67
CA ASN A 127 -9.18 -13.86 -9.46
C ASN A 127 -9.19 -13.62 -10.97
N THR A 128 -10.07 -12.75 -11.46
CA THR A 128 -10.30 -12.56 -12.91
C THR A 128 -9.75 -11.22 -13.40
N VAL A 129 -9.93 -10.16 -12.62
CA VAL A 129 -9.58 -8.79 -13.03
C VAL A 129 -8.23 -8.38 -12.43
N ALA A 130 -8.05 -8.56 -11.11
CA ALA A 130 -6.86 -8.14 -10.37
C ALA A 130 -5.96 -9.32 -9.95
N TRP A 131 -5.85 -10.33 -10.81
CA TRP A 131 -5.16 -11.61 -10.52
C TRP A 131 -3.65 -11.44 -10.27
N ASP A 132 -3.05 -10.39 -10.82
CA ASP A 132 -1.64 -10.05 -10.68
C ASP A 132 -1.35 -9.21 -9.43
N LEU A 133 -2.37 -8.59 -8.83
CA LEU A 133 -2.20 -7.75 -7.64
C LEU A 133 -1.56 -8.51 -6.46
N PRO A 134 -1.99 -9.73 -6.09
CA PRO A 134 -1.37 -10.49 -5.00
C PRO A 134 0.10 -10.84 -5.21
N LYS A 135 0.61 -10.83 -6.45
CA LYS A 135 2.04 -11.03 -6.74
C LYS A 135 2.88 -9.92 -6.10
N TYR A 136 2.34 -8.69 -6.09
CA TYR A 136 3.03 -7.53 -5.56
C TYR A 136 2.50 -7.12 -4.19
N TYR A 137 1.24 -7.38 -3.85
CA TYR A 137 0.66 -7.01 -2.56
C TYR A 137 -0.18 -8.18 -2.04
N PRO A 138 0.47 -9.26 -1.58
CA PRO A 138 -0.24 -10.45 -1.14
C PRO A 138 -1.10 -10.10 0.09
N PRO A 139 -2.35 -10.59 0.15
CA PRO A 139 -3.22 -10.34 1.30
C PRO A 139 -2.60 -10.77 2.63
N VAL A 140 -1.81 -11.85 2.61
CA VAL A 140 -0.94 -12.30 3.70
C VAL A 140 0.49 -12.33 3.19
N GLU A 141 1.36 -11.53 3.79
CA GLU A 141 2.77 -11.48 3.39
C GLU A 141 3.51 -12.76 3.80
N PRO A 142 4.36 -13.34 2.94
CA PRO A 142 5.23 -14.43 3.33
C PRO A 142 6.19 -14.01 4.45
N LEU A 143 6.63 -14.98 5.25
CA LEU A 143 7.59 -14.75 6.32
C LEU A 143 8.92 -14.20 5.77
N PRO A 144 9.60 -13.30 6.51
CA PRO A 144 10.92 -12.84 6.14
C PRO A 144 11.94 -13.97 6.22
N ALA A 145 13.01 -13.89 5.42
CA ALA A 145 14.09 -14.87 5.43
C ALA A 145 15.00 -14.74 6.67
N ALA A 146 15.18 -13.52 7.15
CA ALA A 146 15.92 -13.19 8.36
C ALA A 146 15.49 -11.82 8.90
N TRP A 147 15.69 -11.58 10.19
CA TRP A 147 15.55 -10.26 10.80
C TRP A 147 16.42 -10.17 12.06
N GLY A 148 16.78 -8.95 12.44
CA GLY A 148 17.65 -8.67 13.59
C GLY A 148 18.74 -7.67 13.25
N GLU A 149 19.84 -7.71 14.00
CA GLU A 149 21.03 -6.91 13.70
C GLU A 149 21.85 -7.51 12.56
N ILE A 150 22.51 -6.65 11.79
CA ILE A 150 23.50 -7.07 10.78
C ILE A 150 24.88 -6.68 11.30
N ARG A 151 25.62 -7.68 11.79
CA ARG A 151 26.96 -7.52 12.36
C ARG A 151 28.03 -7.94 11.36
N SER A 152 29.01 -7.08 11.15
CA SER A 152 30.22 -7.39 10.37
C SER A 152 31.12 -8.33 11.17
N ALA A 153 31.42 -9.51 10.63
CA ALA A 153 32.37 -10.43 11.23
C ALA A 153 33.81 -9.88 11.26
N ALA A 154 34.16 -8.97 10.34
CA ALA A 154 35.51 -8.43 10.21
C ALA A 154 35.83 -7.35 11.26
N SER A 155 34.86 -6.47 11.55
CA SER A 155 35.04 -5.36 12.50
C SER A 155 34.33 -5.58 13.83
N GLY A 156 33.40 -6.53 13.92
CA GLY A 156 32.51 -6.70 15.07
C GLY A 156 31.46 -5.58 15.22
N LEU A 157 31.41 -4.62 14.30
CA LEU A 157 30.47 -3.49 14.30
C LEU A 157 29.15 -3.87 13.60
N CYS A 158 28.07 -3.17 13.93
CA CYS A 158 26.75 -3.37 13.38
C CYS A 158 26.39 -2.28 12.38
N ILE A 159 25.57 -2.60 11.38
CA ILE A 159 24.99 -1.60 10.49
C ILE A 159 24.04 -0.71 11.30
N ASP A 160 24.16 0.60 11.14
CA ASP A 160 23.29 1.61 11.76
C ASP A 160 22.92 2.67 10.71
N THR A 161 21.63 2.95 10.57
CA THR A 161 21.14 3.96 9.63
C THR A 161 20.97 5.34 10.25
N LYS A 162 21.05 5.45 11.59
CA LYS A 162 20.73 6.67 12.36
C LYS A 162 19.37 7.28 11.99
N HIS A 163 18.39 6.45 11.64
CA HIS A 163 17.08 6.84 11.11
C HIS A 163 17.14 7.77 9.88
N GLY A 164 18.19 7.62 9.06
CA GLY A 164 18.35 8.38 7.83
C GLY A 164 17.15 8.27 6.89
N SER A 165 16.95 9.31 6.08
CA SER A 165 15.96 9.34 5.01
C SER A 165 16.54 8.82 3.69
N THR A 166 15.75 8.89 2.62
CA THR A 166 16.20 8.54 1.26
C THR A 166 17.51 9.28 0.90
N GLY A 167 18.48 8.54 0.34
CA GLY A 167 19.83 9.00 0.04
C GLY A 167 20.86 8.87 1.17
N THR A 168 20.46 8.44 2.38
CA THR A 168 21.42 8.27 3.48
C THR A 168 22.29 7.04 3.26
N GLU A 169 23.61 7.20 3.27
CA GLU A 169 24.58 6.09 3.26
C GLU A 169 24.54 5.29 4.57
N LEU A 170 24.63 3.96 4.45
CA LEU A 170 24.74 3.06 5.59
C LEU A 170 26.10 3.20 6.28
N ARG A 171 26.09 3.13 7.61
CA ARG A 171 27.30 3.23 8.42
C ARG A 171 27.44 2.02 9.32
N LEU A 172 28.67 1.79 9.76
CA LEU A 172 28.97 0.85 10.84
C LEU A 172 29.10 1.64 12.14
N ASP A 173 28.46 1.14 13.20
CA ASP A 173 28.55 1.68 14.55
C ASP A 173 28.68 0.53 15.57
N SER A 174 28.96 0.88 16.82
CA SER A 174 28.98 -0.07 17.93
C SER A 174 27.62 -0.77 18.05
N CYS A 175 27.63 -2.10 18.10
CA CYS A 175 26.41 -2.88 18.27
C CYS A 175 25.73 -2.55 19.61
N LEU A 176 24.43 -2.32 19.57
CA LEU A 176 23.64 -2.13 20.78
C LEU A 176 23.61 -3.42 21.61
N LYS A 177 23.82 -3.29 22.93
CA LYS A 177 23.67 -4.43 23.85
C LYS A 177 22.19 -4.79 24.00
N GLU A 178 21.89 -6.08 24.14
CA GLU A 178 20.54 -6.53 24.46
C GLU A 178 20.02 -5.81 25.72
N GLY A 179 18.85 -5.17 25.61
CA GLY A 179 18.24 -4.39 26.70
C GLY A 179 18.69 -2.93 26.80
N ALA A 180 19.56 -2.43 25.91
CA ALA A 180 19.83 -1.01 25.81
C ALA A 180 18.56 -0.23 25.45
N GLU A 181 18.39 0.97 26.04
CA GLU A 181 17.26 1.83 25.70
C GLU A 181 17.23 2.10 24.19
N ARG A 182 16.07 1.84 23.57
CA ARG A 182 15.78 2.20 22.18
C ARG A 182 15.68 3.73 22.08
N THR A 183 16.82 4.39 22.11
CA THR A 183 16.91 5.83 21.87
C THR A 183 16.80 6.08 20.37
N TRP A 184 16.30 7.26 20.00
CA TRP A 184 16.25 7.75 18.61
C TRP A 184 17.64 7.94 17.97
N ALA A 185 18.72 7.55 18.65
CA ALA A 185 20.09 7.72 18.19
C ALA A 185 20.59 6.53 17.35
N HIS A 186 19.86 5.42 17.30
CA HIS A 186 20.33 4.18 16.67
C HIS A 186 19.19 3.39 16.00
N GLU A 187 19.43 2.93 14.77
CA GLU A 187 18.51 2.05 14.05
C GLU A 187 19.32 0.89 13.44
N GLN A 188 19.40 -0.20 14.21
CA GLN A 188 20.23 -1.38 13.92
C GLN A 188 19.42 -2.67 13.69
N ILE A 189 18.09 -2.58 13.70
CA ILE A 189 17.22 -3.73 13.40
C ILE A 189 16.81 -3.66 11.93
N PHE A 190 17.01 -4.77 11.23
CA PHE A 190 16.69 -4.91 9.81
C PHE A 190 15.89 -6.18 9.57
N THR A 191 15.14 -6.17 8.48
CA THR A 191 14.38 -7.32 7.98
C THR A 191 14.82 -7.60 6.56
N PHE A 192 15.23 -8.85 6.30
CA PHE A 192 15.40 -9.36 4.94
C PHE A 192 14.07 -9.97 4.49
N GLY A 193 13.33 -9.15 3.74
CA GLY A 193 11.93 -9.41 3.40
C GLY A 193 11.77 -10.49 2.34
N TRP A 194 10.54 -10.99 2.22
CA TRP A 194 10.14 -11.98 1.19
C TRP A 194 10.32 -11.48 -0.25
N ARG A 195 10.52 -10.17 -0.44
CA ARG A 195 10.82 -9.56 -1.75
C ARG A 195 12.31 -9.57 -2.08
N GLU A 196 13.12 -10.20 -1.23
CA GLU A 196 14.57 -10.27 -1.35
C GLU A 196 15.21 -8.86 -1.29
N ASP A 197 14.63 -7.99 -0.46
CA ASP A 197 15.11 -6.66 -0.12
C ASP A 197 15.41 -6.55 1.38
N ILE A 198 16.33 -5.65 1.76
CA ILE A 198 16.68 -5.41 3.16
C ILE A 198 16.14 -4.04 3.57
N ARG A 199 15.38 -3.99 4.68
CA ARG A 199 14.74 -2.77 5.18
C ARG A 199 15.01 -2.56 6.66
N PRO A 200 15.11 -1.30 7.14
CA PRO A 200 15.15 -1.04 8.57
C PRO A 200 13.79 -1.31 9.23
N GLY A 201 13.83 -1.78 10.47
CA GLY A 201 12.68 -2.14 11.29
C GLY A 201 12.48 -3.65 11.45
N ASP A 202 11.69 -4.01 12.46
CA ASP A 202 11.24 -5.38 12.64
C ASP A 202 10.25 -5.80 11.53
N PRO A 203 9.99 -7.11 11.34
CA PRO A 203 9.16 -7.59 10.23
C PRO A 203 7.74 -7.03 10.17
N LEU A 204 7.17 -6.60 11.30
CA LEU A 204 5.82 -6.03 11.35
C LEU A 204 5.83 -4.50 11.12
N HIS A 205 6.97 -3.84 11.37
CA HIS A 205 7.10 -2.38 11.32
C HIS A 205 8.25 -1.90 10.43
N THR A 206 8.47 -2.58 9.29
CA THR A 206 9.50 -2.15 8.33
C THR A 206 9.21 -0.76 7.76
N ARG A 207 10.27 0.04 7.58
CA ARG A 207 10.20 1.32 6.87
C ARG A 207 10.08 1.08 5.38
N LYS A 208 9.54 2.06 4.64
CA LYS A 208 9.48 2.05 3.17
C LYS A 208 10.81 2.42 2.51
N LEU A 209 11.92 2.16 3.19
CA LEU A 209 13.27 2.39 2.71
C LEU A 209 14.01 1.06 2.62
N CYS A 210 14.71 0.86 1.52
CA CYS A 210 15.43 -0.36 1.18
C CYS A 210 16.91 -0.05 1.01
N PHE A 211 17.75 -1.06 1.26
CA PHE A 211 19.16 -1.01 0.89
C PHE A 211 19.28 -0.96 -0.62
N ASP A 212 19.95 0.07 -1.12
CA ASP A 212 20.13 0.36 -2.53
C ASP A 212 21.60 0.55 -2.85
N SER A 213 22.10 -0.14 -3.89
CA SER A 213 23.46 0.07 -4.39
C SER A 213 23.48 0.19 -5.91
N ILE A 214 24.09 1.27 -6.40
CA ILE A 214 24.14 1.62 -7.82
C ILE A 214 25.20 0.80 -8.56
N SER A 215 26.29 0.44 -7.88
CA SER A 215 27.44 -0.26 -8.45
C SER A 215 28.10 -1.19 -7.44
N GLN A 216 29.05 -2.00 -7.88
CA GLN A 216 29.78 -2.91 -7.00
C GLN A 216 30.69 -2.21 -5.98
N SER A 217 31.06 -0.94 -6.24
CA SER A 217 31.96 -0.16 -5.39
C SER A 217 31.28 1.04 -4.71
N SER A 218 30.01 1.29 -4.99
CA SER A 218 29.28 2.39 -4.33
C SER A 218 28.93 2.02 -2.90
N PRO A 219 28.85 3.01 -1.99
CA PRO A 219 28.23 2.77 -0.70
C PRO A 219 26.78 2.31 -0.88
N VAL A 220 26.32 1.52 0.07
CA VAL A 220 24.90 1.17 0.16
C VAL A 220 24.17 2.35 0.79
N THR A 221 23.04 2.73 0.21
CA THR A 221 22.19 3.82 0.68
C THR A 221 20.80 3.32 1.03
N LEU A 222 20.05 4.12 1.79
CA LEU A 222 18.61 3.95 1.93
C LEU A 222 17.90 4.65 0.77
N TYR A 223 17.06 3.94 0.03
CA TYR A 223 16.22 4.51 -1.02
C TYR A 223 14.78 4.02 -0.95
N ASP A 224 13.84 4.72 -1.58
CA ASP A 224 12.43 4.36 -1.57
C ASP A 224 12.20 2.98 -2.20
N CYS A 225 11.61 2.06 -1.42
CA CYS A 225 11.41 0.69 -1.87
C CYS A 225 10.48 0.61 -3.09
N HIS A 226 10.98 0.06 -4.20
CA HIS A 226 10.19 -0.12 -5.42
C HIS A 226 9.69 -1.56 -5.67
N GLY A 227 10.25 -2.57 -4.99
CA GLY A 227 9.75 -3.96 -5.06
C GLY A 227 9.92 -4.65 -6.42
N MET A 228 10.77 -4.13 -7.30
CA MET A 228 10.97 -4.64 -8.68
C MET A 228 12.20 -5.55 -8.84
N LYS A 229 12.92 -5.83 -7.75
CA LYS A 229 14.31 -6.35 -7.80
C LYS A 229 15.22 -5.37 -8.60
N GLY A 230 16.53 -5.59 -8.62
CA GLY A 230 17.51 -4.65 -9.22
C GLY A 230 18.57 -4.20 -8.22
N ASN A 231 18.80 -2.89 -8.13
CA ASN A 231 19.72 -2.27 -7.15
C ASN A 231 19.31 -2.49 -5.68
N GLN A 232 18.08 -2.93 -5.44
CA GLN A 232 17.58 -3.34 -4.12
C GLN A 232 17.48 -4.86 -3.91
N HIS A 233 17.99 -5.67 -4.84
CA HIS A 233 17.94 -7.13 -4.70
C HIS A 233 19.18 -7.64 -3.96
N TRP A 234 18.93 -8.37 -2.87
CA TRP A 234 19.99 -8.92 -2.02
C TRP A 234 19.86 -10.44 -1.91
N SER A 235 20.99 -11.11 -1.70
CA SER A 235 21.04 -12.54 -1.43
C SER A 235 21.84 -12.81 -0.15
N TYR A 236 21.30 -13.63 0.75
CA TYR A 236 21.99 -14.06 1.96
C TYR A 236 22.33 -15.55 1.86
N ARG A 237 23.64 -15.86 1.79
CA ARG A 237 24.15 -17.23 1.80
C ARG A 237 24.60 -17.56 3.22
N ARG A 238 24.05 -18.63 3.78
CA ARG A 238 24.47 -19.18 5.07
C ARG A 238 25.71 -20.03 4.92
#